data_AF-A0A1H0TY84-F1
#
_entry.id   AF-A0A1H0TY84-F1
#
_cell.length_a   1.000
_cell.length_b   1.000
_cell.length_c   1.000
_cell.angle_alpha   90.00
_cell.angle_beta   90.00
_cell.angle_gamma   90.00
#
_symmetry.space_group_name_H-M   'P 1'
#
loop_
_entity.id
_entity.type
_entity.pdbx_description
1 polymer ?
#
loop_
_entity_poly.entity_id
_entity_poly.type
_entity_poly.pdbx_seq_one_letter_code
_entity_poly.pdbx_strand_id
1 'polypeptide(L)'
;MDRVFVISIAALIGTGFYAWVSRVIRNPAAQKYVVNHLWFCHPNAICYWRAAMALIALPLYFYFGMENIAILIFTFAAILDGVDGVVARNCNLVTSWGESLDPLCDKLTYLPPMLGFAYCGILSVKLVWILLIIEFAGQFFARKILSLLNSSGAANNFGKIKAIICFGLVIFSALLDENPYIINIGDQVLIACILLAAASIIFKFVPNRLYADILSTLNFTCGITSLYMTSQHRFAWAISIIIIGQLFDLFDGRMAEKHGGTKYGPYLDDIADFVSFGLAPAYVIIQSGGKFSWLFAAVFIIGVAYRLIRFVTIDKHRTDLPEGVFNGLPSPAGALIVLGAALVFTPNILSAVAISSTVLMVSHIRFAHFGRIILRKIPRPIFFTVCATIVVAIAIVFKTKNVEMYGYLILSSVIFYMAAGRKCIPPDNQNS
;
A
#
# COMPACT_ATOMS: atom_id res chain seq x y z
N MET A 1 24.63 26.20 8.80
CA MET A 1 23.34 25.76 9.36
C MET A 1 23.22 24.28 9.06
N ASP A 2 22.87 23.45 10.03
CA ASP A 2 22.59 22.05 9.76
C ASP A 2 21.47 21.96 8.71
N ARG A 3 21.71 21.26 7.60
CA ARG A 3 20.71 21.15 6.51
C ARG A 3 19.37 20.62 7.03
N VAL A 4 19.40 19.78 8.08
CA VAL A 4 18.23 19.28 8.82
C VAL A 4 17.44 20.40 9.50
N PHE A 5 18.12 21.38 10.09
CA PHE A 5 17.47 22.54 10.71
C PHE A 5 16.79 23.42 9.65
N VAL A 6 17.45 23.63 8.51
CA VAL A 6 16.88 24.39 7.38
C VAL A 6 15.60 23.74 6.85
N ILE A 7 15.58 22.41 6.69
CA ILE A 7 14.38 21.69 6.27
C ILE A 7 13.29 21.74 7.33
N SER A 8 13.64 21.59 8.60
CA SER A 8 12.65 21.66 9.69
C SER A 8 11.96 23.03 9.70
N ILE A 9 12.72 24.10 9.50
CA ILE A 9 12.19 25.45 9.32
C ILE A 9 11.36 25.55 8.03
N ALA A 10 11.87 25.10 6.89
CA ALA A 10 11.17 25.20 5.61
C ALA A 10 9.85 24.41 5.61
N ALA A 11 9.84 23.21 6.22
CA ALA A 11 8.66 22.39 6.41
C ALA A 11 7.67 23.06 7.38
N LEU A 12 8.13 23.65 8.49
CA LEU A 12 7.28 24.37 9.43
C LEU A 12 6.64 25.62 8.78
N ILE A 13 7.44 26.41 8.06
CA ILE A 13 6.98 27.59 7.32
C ILE A 13 5.98 27.17 6.25
N GLY A 14 6.31 26.19 5.41
CA GLY A 14 5.44 25.76 4.32
C GLY A 14 4.16 25.10 4.82
N THR A 15 4.23 24.22 5.82
CA THR A 15 3.02 23.60 6.40
C THR A 15 2.15 24.63 7.12
N GLY A 16 2.77 25.59 7.81
CA GLY A 16 2.10 26.75 8.39
C GLY A 16 1.40 27.60 7.33
N PHE A 17 2.07 27.87 6.21
CA PHE A 17 1.51 28.59 5.06
C PHE A 17 0.32 27.83 4.45
N TYR A 18 0.47 26.54 4.18
CA TYR A 18 -0.63 25.69 3.69
C TYR A 18 -1.84 25.70 4.62
N ALA A 19 -1.61 25.53 5.94
CA ALA A 19 -2.68 25.54 6.93
C ALA A 19 -3.35 26.92 7.02
N TRP A 20 -2.57 28.00 6.92
CA TRP A 20 -3.08 29.36 6.88
C TRP A 20 -3.96 29.59 5.64
N VAL A 21 -3.48 29.28 4.43
CA VAL A 21 -4.28 29.42 3.19
C VAL A 21 -5.55 28.58 3.26
N SER A 22 -5.44 27.31 3.69
CA SER A 22 -6.58 26.39 3.78
C SER A 22 -7.67 26.85 4.76
N ARG A 23 -7.32 27.63 5.78
CA ARG A 23 -8.28 28.28 6.69
C ARG A 23 -8.82 29.58 6.11
N VAL A 24 -7.94 30.46 5.65
CA VAL A 24 -8.30 31.82 5.19
C VAL A 24 -9.20 31.77 3.96
N ILE A 25 -8.93 30.89 3.01
CA ILE A 25 -9.68 30.81 1.75
C ILE A 25 -11.13 30.32 1.90
N ARG A 26 -11.51 29.87 3.10
CA ARG A 26 -12.91 29.56 3.44
C ARG A 26 -13.73 30.83 3.69
N ASN A 27 -13.07 31.96 3.96
CA ASN A 27 -13.72 33.24 4.16
C ASN A 27 -14.09 33.87 2.80
N PRO A 28 -15.35 34.32 2.59
CA PRO A 28 -15.77 34.98 1.35
C PRO A 28 -14.91 36.18 0.95
N ALA A 29 -14.37 36.94 1.91
CA ALA A 29 -13.50 38.08 1.62
C ALA A 29 -12.17 37.64 0.96
N ALA A 30 -11.59 36.53 1.42
CA ALA A 30 -10.37 35.97 0.85
C ALA A 30 -10.62 35.38 -0.55
N GLN A 31 -11.78 34.75 -0.75
CA GLN A 31 -12.18 34.26 -2.08
C GLN A 31 -12.31 35.42 -3.07
N LYS A 32 -12.97 36.52 -2.67
CA LYS A 32 -13.04 37.74 -3.48
C LYS A 32 -11.66 38.32 -3.78
N TYR A 33 -10.75 38.31 -2.81
CA TYR A 33 -9.37 38.76 -3.04
C TYR A 33 -8.68 37.93 -4.13
N VAL A 34 -8.78 36.60 -4.06
CA VAL A 34 -8.22 35.67 -5.06
C VAL A 34 -8.82 35.94 -6.45
N VAL A 35 -10.14 36.10 -6.53
CA VAL A 35 -10.84 36.39 -7.80
C VAL A 35 -10.45 37.75 -8.37
N ASN A 36 -10.14 38.74 -7.53
CA ASN A 36 -9.65 40.04 -7.98
C ASN A 36 -8.17 40.02 -8.41
N HIS A 37 -7.41 39.00 -7.99
CA HIS A 37 -5.96 38.91 -8.21
C HIS A 37 -5.55 37.60 -8.90
N LEU A 38 -6.28 37.22 -9.94
CA LEU A 38 -6.06 35.96 -10.65
C LEU A 38 -4.65 35.84 -11.26
N TRP A 39 -3.99 36.96 -11.60
CA TRP A 39 -2.67 36.91 -12.23
C TRP A 39 -1.61 36.15 -11.41
N PHE A 40 -1.72 36.13 -10.07
CA PHE A 40 -0.82 35.35 -9.20
C PHE A 40 -1.54 34.35 -8.31
N CYS A 41 -2.80 34.59 -7.92
CA CYS A 41 -3.55 33.68 -7.06
C CYS A 41 -4.30 32.59 -7.83
N HIS A 42 -4.41 32.67 -9.16
CA HIS A 42 -5.09 31.63 -9.91
C HIS A 42 -4.35 30.29 -9.74
N PRO A 43 -5.05 29.14 -9.57
CA PRO A 43 -4.42 27.83 -9.42
C PRO A 43 -3.32 27.54 -10.46
N ASN A 44 -3.61 27.74 -11.74
CA ASN A 44 -2.63 27.61 -12.82
C ASN A 44 -1.38 28.50 -12.63
N ALA A 45 -1.54 29.74 -12.14
CA ALA A 45 -0.41 30.63 -11.85
C ALA A 45 0.46 30.06 -10.72
N ILE A 46 -0.17 29.55 -9.66
CA ILE A 46 0.53 28.87 -8.55
C ILE A 46 1.33 27.66 -9.08
N CYS A 47 0.77 26.86 -9.99
CA CYS A 47 1.50 25.75 -10.63
C CYS A 47 2.74 26.23 -11.41
N TYR A 48 2.62 27.33 -12.17
CA TYR A 48 3.75 27.92 -12.90
C TYR A 48 4.82 28.44 -11.94
N TRP A 49 4.43 29.18 -10.91
CA TRP A 49 5.36 29.73 -9.91
C TRP A 49 6.13 28.61 -9.21
N ARG A 50 5.44 27.53 -8.82
CA ARG A 50 6.05 26.35 -8.21
C ARG A 50 7.13 25.72 -9.10
N ALA A 51 6.82 25.48 -10.37
CA ALA A 51 7.78 24.91 -11.32
C ALA A 51 8.97 25.87 -11.55
N ALA A 52 8.70 27.17 -11.72
CA ALA A 52 9.74 28.18 -11.89
C ALA A 52 10.68 28.26 -10.67
N MET A 53 10.13 28.22 -9.46
CA MET A 53 10.89 28.18 -8.21
C MET A 53 11.84 26.98 -8.16
N ALA A 54 11.36 25.78 -8.48
CA ALA A 54 12.22 24.60 -8.53
C ALA A 54 13.31 24.70 -9.60
N LEU A 55 13.01 25.25 -10.78
CA LEU A 55 14.01 25.48 -11.82
C LEU A 55 15.08 26.50 -11.40
N ILE A 56 14.71 27.54 -10.65
CA ILE A 56 15.65 28.53 -10.08
C ILE A 56 16.51 27.89 -8.98
N ALA A 57 15.96 26.97 -8.19
CA ALA A 57 16.69 26.28 -7.12
C ALA A 57 17.78 25.33 -7.66
N LEU A 58 17.66 24.82 -8.89
CA LEU A 58 18.66 23.94 -9.51
C LEU A 58 20.06 24.58 -9.58
N PRO A 59 20.28 25.71 -10.28
CA PRO A 59 21.60 26.33 -10.33
C PRO A 59 22.05 26.83 -8.96
N LEU A 60 21.13 27.24 -8.08
CA LEU A 60 21.48 27.62 -6.71
C LEU A 60 22.11 26.46 -5.93
N TYR A 61 21.59 25.24 -6.10
CA TYR A 61 22.15 24.05 -5.48
C TYR A 61 23.44 23.59 -6.18
N PHE A 62 23.36 23.31 -7.48
CA PHE A 62 24.42 22.57 -8.19
C PHE A 62 25.58 23.45 -8.70
N TYR A 63 25.39 24.77 -8.82
CA TYR A 63 26.39 25.67 -9.41
C TYR A 63 26.87 26.75 -8.46
N PHE A 64 25.97 27.42 -7.74
CA PHE A 64 26.32 28.54 -6.85
C PHE A 64 26.67 28.14 -5.42
N GLY A 65 26.57 26.85 -5.06
CA GLY A 65 26.85 26.37 -3.70
C GLY A 65 25.90 26.90 -2.62
N MET A 66 24.75 27.45 -3.00
CA MET A 66 23.72 27.99 -2.10
C MET A 66 22.70 26.92 -1.70
N GLU A 67 23.20 25.75 -1.27
CA GLU A 67 22.41 24.54 -1.04
C GLU A 67 21.23 24.77 -0.07
N ASN A 68 21.47 25.48 1.05
CA ASN A 68 20.44 25.75 2.05
C ASN A 68 19.25 26.53 1.49
N ILE A 69 19.51 27.49 0.60
CA ILE A 69 18.46 28.30 -0.03
C ILE A 69 17.71 27.45 -1.05
N ALA A 70 18.41 26.66 -1.84
CA ALA A 70 17.79 25.76 -2.79
C ALA A 70 16.90 24.70 -2.10
N ILE A 71 17.36 24.12 -0.99
CA ILE A 71 16.57 23.18 -0.17
C ILE A 71 15.29 23.84 0.35
N LEU A 72 15.38 25.08 0.82
CA LEU A 72 14.21 25.85 1.26
C LEU A 72 13.21 26.04 0.10
N ILE A 73 13.71 26.42 -1.08
CA ILE A 73 12.88 26.63 -2.27
C ILE A 73 12.24 25.32 -2.73
N PHE A 74 12.98 24.21 -2.82
CA PHE A 74 12.43 22.90 -3.18
C PHE A 74 11.34 22.45 -2.20
N THR A 75 11.58 22.62 -0.90
CA THR A 75 10.62 22.25 0.15
C THR A 75 9.35 23.10 0.06
N PHE A 76 9.49 24.41 -0.14
CA PHE A 76 8.34 25.30 -0.27
C PHE A 76 7.55 25.04 -1.55
N ALA A 77 8.24 24.80 -2.68
CA ALA A 77 7.62 24.43 -3.95
C ALA A 77 6.82 23.12 -3.82
N ALA A 78 7.35 22.11 -3.13
CA ALA A 78 6.63 20.86 -2.86
C ALA A 78 5.34 21.07 -2.04
N ILE A 79 5.29 22.08 -1.17
CA ILE A 79 4.10 22.37 -0.36
C ILE A 79 3.07 23.21 -1.14
N LEU A 80 3.51 24.07 -2.07
CA LEU A 80 2.63 24.82 -2.97
C LEU A 80 1.75 23.93 -3.84
N ASP A 81 2.18 22.70 -4.12
CA ASP A 81 1.41 21.63 -4.79
C ASP A 81 0.07 21.31 -4.10
N GLY A 82 -0.02 21.51 -2.78
CA GLY A 82 -1.29 21.36 -2.07
C GLY A 82 -2.16 22.61 -2.19
N VAL A 83 -1.55 23.77 -2.39
CA VAL A 83 -2.19 25.09 -2.26
C VAL A 83 -3.04 25.40 -3.49
N ASP A 84 -2.55 25.13 -4.69
CA ASP A 84 -3.31 25.32 -5.94
C ASP A 84 -4.63 24.53 -5.94
N GLY A 85 -4.62 23.28 -5.49
CA GLY A 85 -5.82 22.43 -5.38
C GLY A 85 -6.79 22.89 -4.29
N VAL A 86 -6.29 23.50 -3.21
CA VAL A 86 -7.14 24.12 -2.17
C VAL A 86 -7.82 25.38 -2.71
N VAL A 87 -7.06 26.22 -3.42
CA VAL A 87 -7.58 27.45 -4.06
C VAL A 87 -8.61 27.10 -5.15
N ALA A 88 -8.29 26.12 -6.01
CA ALA A 88 -9.16 25.70 -7.12
C ALA A 88 -10.54 25.23 -6.62
N ARG A 89 -10.56 24.36 -5.60
CA ARG A 89 -11.81 23.81 -5.04
C ARG A 89 -12.62 24.82 -4.25
N ASN A 90 -11.98 25.70 -3.48
CA ASN A 90 -12.70 26.64 -2.61
C ASN A 90 -13.16 27.90 -3.34
N CYS A 91 -12.49 28.29 -4.43
CA CYS A 91 -12.86 29.45 -5.24
C CYS A 91 -13.62 29.09 -6.53
N ASN A 92 -13.94 27.80 -6.76
CA ASN A 92 -14.55 27.30 -8.01
C ASN A 92 -13.78 27.70 -9.28
N LEU A 93 -12.43 27.68 -9.21
CA LEU A 93 -11.52 28.04 -10.32
C LEU A 93 -10.91 26.80 -10.99
N VAL A 94 -11.62 25.66 -10.96
CA VAL A 94 -11.17 24.43 -11.62
C VAL A 94 -11.28 24.61 -13.14
N THR A 95 -10.18 24.39 -13.87
CA THR A 95 -10.13 24.51 -15.34
C THR A 95 -9.59 23.23 -15.96
N SER A 96 -10.09 22.86 -17.16
CA SER A 96 -9.59 21.69 -17.90
C SER A 96 -8.10 21.79 -18.24
N TRP A 97 -7.64 23.02 -18.54
CA TRP A 97 -6.22 23.30 -18.71
C TRP A 97 -5.44 23.05 -17.42
N GLY A 98 -5.93 23.54 -16.27
CA GLY A 98 -5.32 23.33 -14.97
C GLY A 98 -5.18 21.85 -14.60
N GLU A 99 -6.22 21.05 -14.85
CA GLU A 99 -6.18 19.59 -14.62
C GLU A 99 -5.10 18.87 -15.45
N SER A 100 -4.78 19.40 -16.63
CA SER A 100 -3.70 18.88 -17.47
C SER A 100 -2.33 19.40 -17.02
N LEU A 101 -2.27 20.69 -16.72
CA LEU A 101 -1.07 21.44 -16.37
C LEU A 101 -0.47 21.01 -15.03
N ASP A 102 -1.30 20.80 -14.01
CA ASP A 102 -0.84 20.55 -12.65
C ASP A 102 0.09 19.31 -12.56
N PRO A 103 -0.29 18.12 -13.08
CA PRO A 103 0.62 16.97 -13.13
C PRO A 103 1.87 17.14 -14.01
N LEU A 104 1.88 18.11 -14.92
CA LEU A 104 3.08 18.47 -15.69
C LEU A 104 4.02 19.30 -14.81
N CYS A 105 3.49 20.30 -14.12
CA CYS A 105 4.22 21.14 -13.17
C CYS A 105 4.82 20.31 -12.03
N ASP A 106 4.13 19.27 -11.53
CA ASP A 106 4.67 18.33 -10.55
C ASP A 106 5.98 17.72 -11.03
N LYS A 107 5.93 17.12 -12.23
CA LYS A 107 7.06 16.43 -12.84
C LYS A 107 8.23 17.38 -13.10
N LEU A 108 7.95 18.61 -13.52
CA LEU A 108 8.97 19.64 -13.69
C LEU A 108 9.57 20.11 -12.36
N THR A 109 8.84 19.97 -11.25
CA THR A 109 9.32 20.38 -9.92
C THR A 109 10.25 19.33 -9.31
N TYR A 110 10.00 18.02 -9.51
CA TYR A 110 10.83 16.96 -8.91
C TYR A 110 11.81 16.25 -9.87
N LEU A 111 11.52 16.09 -11.17
CA LEU A 111 12.41 15.32 -12.06
C LEU A 111 13.75 16.03 -12.33
N PRO A 112 13.81 17.35 -12.61
CA PRO A 112 15.10 18.00 -12.86
C PRO A 112 16.05 17.95 -11.66
N PRO A 113 15.60 18.18 -10.40
CA PRO A 113 16.48 18.00 -9.23
C PRO A 113 16.97 16.57 -9.09
N MET A 114 16.12 15.56 -9.33
CA MET A 114 16.52 14.15 -9.29
C MET A 114 17.58 13.81 -10.35
N LEU A 115 17.47 14.37 -11.56
CA LEU A 115 18.52 14.24 -12.57
C LEU A 115 19.84 14.86 -12.08
N GLY A 116 19.79 16.08 -11.51
CA GLY A 116 20.95 16.71 -10.91
C GLY A 116 21.62 15.84 -9.85
N PHE A 117 20.83 15.31 -8.90
CA PHE A 117 21.34 14.39 -7.87
C PHE A 117 21.88 13.08 -8.42
N ALA A 118 21.34 12.58 -9.54
CA ALA A 118 21.87 11.40 -10.18
C ALA A 118 23.25 11.65 -10.81
N TYR A 119 23.46 12.83 -11.40
CA TYR A 119 24.77 13.22 -11.95
C TYR A 119 25.79 13.58 -10.87
N CYS A 120 25.35 13.95 -9.66
CA CYS A 120 26.18 14.03 -8.45
C CYS A 120 26.41 12.66 -7.77
N GLY A 121 25.99 11.54 -8.37
CA GLY A 121 26.22 10.21 -7.82
C GLY A 121 25.37 9.81 -6.61
N ILE A 122 24.40 10.64 -6.19
CA ILE A 122 23.50 10.36 -5.05
C ILE A 122 22.42 9.34 -5.45
N LEU A 123 21.91 9.43 -6.68
CA LEU A 123 20.91 8.52 -7.24
C LEU A 123 21.44 7.77 -8.48
N SER A 124 20.91 6.58 -8.72
CA SER A 124 21.23 5.84 -9.94
C SER A 124 20.69 6.56 -11.18
N VAL A 125 21.61 7.01 -12.04
CA VAL A 125 21.30 7.62 -13.35
C VAL A 125 20.35 6.74 -14.16
N LYS A 126 20.58 5.42 -14.17
CA LYS A 126 19.73 4.46 -14.89
C LYS A 126 18.28 4.48 -14.38
N LEU A 127 18.08 4.51 -13.07
CA LEU A 127 16.75 4.51 -12.47
C LEU A 127 16.01 5.84 -12.72
N VAL A 128 16.70 6.98 -12.63
CA VAL A 128 16.07 8.29 -12.90
C VAL A 128 15.61 8.39 -14.36
N TRP A 129 16.40 7.90 -15.31
CA TRP A 129 15.98 7.85 -16.72
C TRP A 129 14.78 6.93 -16.96
N ILE A 130 14.72 5.76 -16.30
CA ILE A 130 13.54 4.88 -16.35
C ILE A 130 12.30 5.62 -15.84
N LEU A 131 12.41 6.29 -14.68
CA LEU A 131 11.31 7.08 -14.14
C LEU A 131 10.87 8.17 -15.14
N LEU A 132 11.80 8.93 -15.70
CA LEU A 132 11.51 9.98 -16.66
C LEU A 132 10.73 9.46 -17.88
N ILE A 133 11.17 8.34 -18.47
CA ILE A 133 10.49 7.72 -19.62
C ILE A 133 9.06 7.33 -19.26
N ILE A 134 8.87 6.67 -18.11
CA ILE A 134 7.54 6.24 -17.65
C ILE A 134 6.64 7.46 -17.41
N GLU A 135 7.16 8.51 -16.76
CA GLU A 135 6.40 9.72 -16.45
C GLU A 135 5.98 10.49 -17.70
N PHE A 136 6.87 10.53 -18.70
CA PHE A 136 6.61 11.15 -19.99
C PHE A 136 5.57 10.35 -20.78
N ALA A 137 5.73 9.02 -20.86
CA ALA A 137 4.74 8.13 -21.46
C ALA A 137 3.37 8.27 -20.77
N GLY A 138 3.34 8.34 -19.44
CA GLY A 138 2.11 8.54 -18.67
C GLY A 138 1.47 9.92 -18.86
N GLN A 139 2.27 10.96 -19.15
CA GLN A 139 1.78 12.33 -19.37
C GLN A 139 1.22 12.52 -20.76
N PHE A 140 1.98 12.14 -21.78
CA PHE A 140 1.67 12.48 -23.17
C PHE A 140 0.98 11.34 -23.90
N PHE A 141 1.45 10.10 -23.74
CA PHE A 141 0.88 8.95 -24.46
C PHE A 141 -0.41 8.49 -23.80
N ALA A 142 -0.36 8.15 -22.51
CA ALA A 142 -1.54 7.60 -21.83
C ALA A 142 -2.71 8.60 -21.78
N ARG A 143 -2.44 9.87 -21.47
CA ARG A 143 -3.48 10.90 -21.41
C ARG A 143 -4.09 11.20 -22.78
N LYS A 144 -3.29 11.20 -23.85
CA LYS A 144 -3.79 11.35 -25.22
C LYS A 144 -4.72 10.21 -25.61
N ILE A 145 -4.36 8.96 -25.28
CA ILE A 145 -5.23 7.81 -25.52
C ILE A 145 -6.54 7.93 -24.73
N LEU A 146 -6.50 8.29 -23.44
CA LEU A 146 -7.72 8.47 -22.66
C LEU A 146 -8.64 9.57 -23.23
N SER A 147 -8.04 10.67 -23.70
CA SER A 147 -8.80 11.74 -24.38
C SER A 147 -9.46 11.25 -25.66
N LEU A 148 -8.81 10.36 -26.43
CA LEU A 148 -9.40 9.74 -27.61
C LEU A 148 -10.53 8.76 -27.27
N LEU A 149 -10.46 8.13 -26.10
CA LEU A 149 -11.48 7.21 -25.60
C LEU A 149 -12.66 7.92 -24.91
N ASN A 150 -12.72 9.26 -24.93
CA ASN A 150 -13.70 10.08 -24.21
C ASN A 150 -13.85 9.70 -22.73
N SER A 151 -12.80 9.14 -22.14
CA SER A 151 -12.77 8.74 -20.73
C SER A 151 -11.94 9.77 -19.97
N SER A 152 -12.51 10.38 -18.94
CA SER A 152 -11.79 11.30 -18.09
C SER A 152 -10.72 10.53 -17.31
N GLY A 153 -9.45 10.79 -17.63
CA GLY A 153 -8.30 10.26 -16.90
C GLY A 153 -8.09 10.92 -15.55
N ALA A 154 -9.09 10.81 -14.68
CA ALA A 154 -9.05 11.37 -13.33
C ALA A 154 -7.82 10.87 -12.58
N ALA A 155 -7.23 11.74 -11.76
CA ALA A 155 -6.03 11.43 -11.00
C ALA A 155 -6.28 10.25 -10.05
N ASN A 156 -5.56 9.15 -10.26
CA ASN A 156 -5.60 7.99 -9.36
C ASN A 156 -4.69 8.20 -8.14
N ASN A 157 -4.98 7.47 -7.06
CA ASN A 157 -4.22 7.60 -5.81
C ASN A 157 -2.74 7.24 -5.97
N PHE A 158 -2.40 6.31 -6.88
CA PHE A 158 -1.02 5.94 -7.18
C PHE A 158 -0.18 7.12 -7.67
N GLY A 159 -0.72 7.93 -8.57
CA GLY A 159 -0.05 9.12 -9.09
C GLY A 159 0.26 10.14 -7.99
N LYS A 160 -0.71 10.39 -7.10
CA LYS A 160 -0.56 11.31 -5.96
C LYS A 160 0.45 10.83 -4.93
N ILE A 161 0.36 9.56 -4.53
CA ILE A 161 1.30 8.95 -3.56
C ILE A 161 2.73 9.02 -4.09
N LYS A 162 2.92 8.64 -5.35
CA LYS A 162 4.23 8.72 -6.01
C LYS A 162 4.78 10.15 -6.03
N ALA A 163 3.98 11.15 -6.38
CA ALA A 163 4.43 12.54 -6.42
C ALA A 163 4.96 12.99 -5.04
N ILE A 164 4.23 12.68 -3.96
CA ILE A 164 4.66 12.96 -2.58
C ILE A 164 6.00 12.28 -2.27
N ILE A 165 6.16 11.00 -2.65
CA ILE A 165 7.41 10.26 -2.43
C ILE A 165 8.56 10.86 -3.26
N CYS A 166 8.33 11.27 -4.51
CA CYS A 166 9.34 11.94 -5.33
C CYS A 166 9.78 13.28 -4.73
N PHE A 167 8.85 14.10 -4.22
CA PHE A 167 9.20 15.33 -3.50
C PHE A 167 10.02 15.04 -2.24
N GLY A 168 9.59 14.04 -1.45
CA GLY A 168 10.36 13.58 -0.29
C GLY A 168 11.76 13.10 -0.67
N LEU A 169 11.89 12.38 -1.79
CA LEU A 169 13.16 11.90 -2.30
C LEU A 169 14.08 13.04 -2.73
N VAL A 170 13.57 14.08 -3.40
CA VAL A 170 14.34 15.29 -3.75
C VAL A 170 14.91 15.96 -2.49
N ILE A 171 14.07 16.14 -1.46
CA ILE A 171 14.49 16.75 -0.19
C ILE A 171 15.50 15.86 0.53
N PHE A 172 15.29 14.54 0.53
CA PHE A 172 16.20 13.56 1.12
C PHE A 172 17.55 13.51 0.39
N SER A 173 17.57 13.50 -0.94
CA SER A 173 18.80 13.55 -1.73
C SER A 173 19.57 14.85 -1.51
N ALA A 174 18.88 15.96 -1.30
CA ALA A 174 19.52 17.24 -0.98
C ALA A 174 20.17 17.28 0.42
N LEU A 175 19.86 16.31 1.30
CA LEU A 175 20.49 16.18 2.61
C LEU A 175 21.76 15.33 2.58
N LEU A 176 21.85 14.38 1.66
CA LEU A 176 22.91 13.40 1.62
C LEU A 176 24.18 14.00 1.02
N ASP A 177 25.29 13.84 1.73
CA ASP A 177 26.61 13.96 1.13
C ASP A 177 26.92 12.69 0.32
N GLU A 178 27.79 12.80 -0.70
CA GLU A 178 28.24 11.66 -1.51
C GLU A 178 28.80 10.55 -0.59
N ASN A 179 28.01 9.49 -0.38
CA ASN A 179 28.43 8.40 0.50
C ASN A 179 28.28 7.04 -0.21
N PRO A 180 29.37 6.52 -0.81
CA PRO A 180 29.31 5.35 -1.68
C PRO A 180 29.08 4.00 -0.98
N TYR A 181 29.06 3.95 0.36
CA TYR A 181 29.04 2.70 1.14
C TYR A 181 27.73 2.40 1.87
N ILE A 182 26.71 3.26 1.77
CA ILE A 182 25.40 3.03 2.38
C ILE A 182 24.51 2.38 1.33
N ILE A 183 23.82 1.29 1.68
CA ILE A 183 22.70 0.73 0.90
C ILE A 183 21.85 1.92 0.45
N ASN A 184 21.79 2.20 -0.85
CA ASN A 184 21.26 3.47 -1.34
C ASN A 184 19.74 3.49 -1.14
N ILE A 185 19.29 3.92 0.05
CA ILE A 185 17.89 4.08 0.42
C ILE A 185 17.20 4.94 -0.65
N GLY A 186 17.91 5.92 -1.21
CA GLY A 186 17.45 6.73 -2.33
C GLY A 186 17.06 5.89 -3.55
N ASP A 187 17.90 4.94 -3.97
CA ASP A 187 17.61 4.04 -5.09
C ASP A 187 16.44 3.09 -4.81
N GLN A 188 16.31 2.60 -3.58
CA GLN A 188 15.16 1.76 -3.20
C GLN A 188 13.84 2.53 -3.23
N VAL A 189 13.84 3.76 -2.71
CA VAL A 189 12.71 4.68 -2.79
C VAL A 189 12.41 5.04 -4.25
N LEU A 190 13.44 5.23 -5.07
CA LEU A 190 13.31 5.51 -6.51
C LEU A 190 12.68 4.34 -7.27
N ILE A 191 13.06 3.10 -6.97
CA ILE A 191 12.40 1.90 -7.52
C ILE A 191 10.92 1.87 -7.12
N ALA A 192 10.59 2.18 -5.86
CA ALA A 192 9.19 2.28 -5.43
C ALA A 192 8.43 3.37 -6.22
N CYS A 193 9.03 4.53 -6.47
CA CYS A 193 8.44 5.56 -7.33
C CYS A 193 8.21 5.08 -8.77
N ILE A 194 9.17 4.36 -9.37
CA ILE A 194 9.05 3.78 -10.71
C ILE A 194 7.87 2.80 -10.76
N LEU A 195 7.76 1.91 -9.77
CA LEU A 195 6.66 0.94 -9.69
C LEU A 195 5.31 1.64 -9.54
N LEU A 196 5.21 2.66 -8.68
CA LEU A 196 3.99 3.45 -8.52
C LEU A 196 3.64 4.26 -9.77
N ALA A 197 4.64 4.76 -10.51
CA ALA A 197 4.45 5.46 -11.78
C ALA A 197 3.89 4.52 -12.85
N ALA A 198 4.48 3.34 -13.00
CA ALA A 198 4.01 2.32 -13.92
C ALA A 198 2.59 1.85 -13.56
N ALA A 199 2.34 1.57 -12.28
CA ALA A 199 1.02 1.23 -11.77
C ALA A 199 0.01 2.36 -12.06
N SER A 200 0.37 3.63 -11.83
CA SER A 200 -0.51 4.76 -12.13
C SER A 200 -0.93 4.82 -13.60
N ILE A 201 -0.06 4.45 -14.54
CA ILE A 201 -0.40 4.37 -15.97
C ILE A 201 -1.37 3.23 -16.22
N ILE A 202 -1.05 2.02 -15.76
CA ILE A 202 -1.88 0.83 -15.97
C ILE A 202 -3.28 1.07 -15.40
N PHE A 203 -3.36 1.53 -14.15
CA PHE A 203 -4.63 1.76 -13.45
C PHE A 203 -5.45 2.95 -13.99
N LYS A 204 -4.92 3.78 -14.90
CA LYS A 204 -5.75 4.76 -15.65
C LYS A 204 -6.63 4.09 -16.69
N PHE A 205 -6.22 2.94 -17.23
CA PHE A 205 -6.96 2.19 -18.25
C PHE A 205 -7.87 1.12 -17.66
N VAL A 206 -7.69 0.81 -16.37
CA VAL A 206 -8.46 -0.22 -15.66
C VAL A 206 -9.65 0.44 -14.95
N PRO A 207 -10.89 0.07 -15.28
CA PRO A 207 -12.07 0.48 -14.51
C PRO A 207 -11.95 0.15 -13.02
N ASN A 208 -12.31 1.10 -12.15
CA ASN A 208 -12.19 0.94 -10.69
C ASN A 208 -12.91 -0.31 -10.14
N ARG A 209 -14.01 -0.74 -10.79
CA ARG A 209 -14.75 -1.96 -10.42
C ARG A 209 -13.95 -3.27 -10.56
N LEU A 210 -12.85 -3.26 -11.32
CA LEU A 210 -11.97 -4.42 -11.51
C LEU A 210 -10.86 -4.51 -10.46
N TYR A 211 -10.74 -3.52 -9.57
CA TYR A 211 -9.64 -3.50 -8.59
C TYR A 211 -9.71 -4.68 -7.63
N ALA A 212 -10.91 -5.09 -7.22
CA ALA A 212 -11.12 -6.29 -6.41
C ALA A 212 -10.66 -7.54 -7.17
N ASP A 213 -11.19 -7.76 -8.38
CA ASP A 213 -10.85 -8.92 -9.22
C ASP A 213 -9.33 -9.04 -9.50
N ILE A 214 -8.64 -7.91 -9.71
CA ILE A 214 -7.17 -7.90 -9.88
C ILE A 214 -6.48 -8.37 -8.61
N LEU A 215 -6.92 -7.91 -7.43
CA LEU A 215 -6.34 -8.32 -6.15
C LEU A 215 -6.61 -9.80 -5.87
N SER A 216 -7.81 -10.32 -6.13
CA SER A 216 -8.11 -11.74 -6.01
C SER A 216 -7.29 -12.58 -7.00
N THR A 217 -7.08 -12.09 -8.22
CA THR A 217 -6.16 -12.73 -9.20
C THR A 217 -4.73 -12.76 -8.68
N LEU A 218 -4.26 -11.66 -8.07
CA LEU A 218 -2.93 -11.61 -7.45
C LEU A 218 -2.82 -12.59 -6.27
N ASN A 219 -3.84 -12.70 -5.42
CA ASN A 219 -3.91 -13.72 -4.36
C ASN A 219 -3.79 -15.13 -4.96
N PHE A 220 -4.56 -15.44 -6.00
CA PHE A 220 -4.47 -16.73 -6.70
C PHE A 220 -3.06 -17.01 -7.25
N THR A 221 -2.41 -16.00 -7.87
CA THR A 221 -1.02 -16.17 -8.33
C THR A 221 -0.03 -16.38 -7.19
N CYS A 222 -0.26 -15.78 -6.02
CA CYS A 222 0.52 -16.07 -4.81
C CYS A 222 0.33 -17.52 -4.38
N GLY A 223 -0.90 -18.05 -4.40
CA GLY A 223 -1.19 -19.45 -4.13
C GLY A 223 -0.42 -20.40 -5.05
N ILE A 224 -0.48 -20.20 -6.38
CA ILE A 224 0.27 -21.01 -7.36
C ILE A 224 1.79 -20.91 -7.14
N THR A 225 2.30 -19.69 -6.93
CA THR A 225 3.73 -19.48 -6.71
C THR A 225 4.20 -20.14 -5.42
N SER A 226 3.36 -20.14 -4.37
CA SER A 226 3.63 -20.85 -3.13
C SER A 226 3.70 -22.37 -3.32
N LEU A 227 2.79 -22.95 -4.12
CA LEU A 227 2.84 -24.37 -4.49
C LEU A 227 4.17 -24.71 -5.19
N TYR A 228 4.57 -23.90 -6.17
CA TYR A 228 5.86 -24.08 -6.86
C TYR A 228 7.06 -23.95 -5.90
N MET A 229 7.08 -22.94 -5.02
CA MET A 229 8.18 -22.78 -4.05
C MET A 229 8.24 -23.91 -3.02
N THR A 230 7.08 -24.44 -2.63
CA THR A 230 6.95 -25.60 -1.75
C THR A 230 7.49 -26.86 -2.42
N SER A 231 7.30 -27.03 -3.73
CA SER A 231 7.86 -28.16 -4.48
C SER A 231 9.39 -28.14 -4.53
N GLN A 232 10.01 -26.97 -4.36
CA GLN A 232 11.46 -26.79 -4.24
C GLN A 232 11.95 -26.85 -2.79
N HIS A 233 11.11 -27.28 -1.83
CA HIS A 233 11.38 -27.29 -0.39
C HIS A 233 11.76 -25.91 0.20
N ARG A 234 11.41 -24.81 -0.46
CA ARG A 234 11.66 -23.43 0.00
C ARG A 234 10.50 -22.91 0.85
N PHE A 235 10.20 -23.59 1.96
CA PHE A 235 9.02 -23.33 2.80
C PHE A 235 8.90 -21.87 3.28
N ALA A 236 9.98 -21.28 3.79
CA ALA A 236 9.94 -19.89 4.28
C ALA A 236 9.54 -18.89 3.19
N TRP A 237 10.02 -19.07 1.95
CA TRP A 237 9.63 -18.24 0.81
C TRP A 237 8.19 -18.52 0.36
N ALA A 238 7.79 -19.79 0.31
CA ALA A 238 6.41 -20.18 -0.02
C ALA A 238 5.39 -19.56 0.93
N ILE A 239 5.68 -19.57 2.24
CA ILE A 239 4.83 -18.99 3.29
C ILE A 239 4.78 -17.48 3.20
N SER A 240 5.92 -16.84 2.91
CA SER A 240 5.98 -15.38 2.73
C SER A 240 5.11 -14.91 1.57
N ILE A 241 5.05 -15.69 0.49
CA ILE A 241 4.16 -15.40 -0.65
C ILE A 241 2.69 -15.56 -0.25
N ILE A 242 2.32 -16.54 0.58
CA ILE A 242 0.95 -16.66 1.11
C ILE A 242 0.58 -15.47 2.00
N ILE A 243 1.50 -14.98 2.84
CA ILE A 243 1.27 -13.77 3.65
C ILE A 243 1.02 -12.57 2.73
N ILE A 244 1.72 -12.45 1.60
CA ILE A 244 1.45 -11.41 0.59
C ILE A 244 0.06 -11.63 -0.05
N GLY A 245 -0.31 -12.87 -0.40
CA GLY A 245 -1.64 -13.21 -0.91
C GLY A 245 -2.76 -12.81 0.06
N GLN A 246 -2.56 -13.05 1.36
CA GLN A 246 -3.46 -12.63 2.43
C GLN A 246 -3.60 -11.11 2.57
N LEU A 247 -2.56 -10.35 2.24
CA LEU A 247 -2.70 -8.90 2.15
C LEU A 247 -3.59 -8.52 0.97
N PHE A 248 -3.49 -9.21 -0.18
CA PHE A 248 -4.36 -8.95 -1.33
C PHE A 248 -5.83 -9.28 -1.05
N ASP A 249 -6.12 -10.44 -0.45
CA ASP A 249 -7.45 -10.83 0.07
C ASP A 249 -8.01 -9.76 1.03
N LEU A 250 -7.23 -9.33 2.02
CA LEU A 250 -7.68 -8.27 2.94
C LEU A 250 -8.07 -6.96 2.22
N PHE A 251 -7.41 -6.65 1.10
CA PHE A 251 -7.66 -5.43 0.33
C PHE A 251 -8.75 -5.59 -0.72
N ASP A 252 -8.99 -6.77 -1.29
CA ASP A 252 -9.96 -6.96 -2.37
C ASP A 252 -11.40 -6.71 -1.92
N GLY A 253 -11.79 -7.20 -0.74
CA GLY A 253 -13.12 -6.99 -0.17
C GLY A 253 -13.35 -5.51 0.13
N ARG A 254 -12.32 -4.79 0.58
CA ARG A 254 -12.40 -3.33 0.78
C ARG A 254 -12.49 -2.56 -0.53
N MET A 255 -11.81 -3.02 -1.58
CA MET A 255 -11.90 -2.42 -2.90
C MET A 255 -13.27 -2.68 -3.52
N ALA A 256 -13.85 -3.86 -3.34
CA ALA A 256 -15.20 -4.20 -3.77
C ALA A 256 -16.26 -3.35 -3.04
N GLU A 257 -16.14 -3.18 -1.72
CA GLU A 257 -17.02 -2.29 -0.93
C GLU A 257 -16.92 -0.83 -1.41
N LYS A 258 -15.70 -0.37 -1.75
CA LYS A 258 -15.46 1.04 -2.09
C LYS A 258 -15.79 1.41 -3.53
N HIS A 259 -15.42 0.57 -4.49
CA HIS A 259 -15.50 0.88 -5.93
C HIS A 259 -16.53 0.02 -6.67
N GLY A 260 -17.25 -0.85 -5.96
CA GLY A 260 -18.04 -1.93 -6.55
C GLY A 260 -17.16 -3.10 -6.99
N GLY A 261 -17.80 -4.23 -7.29
CA GLY A 261 -17.16 -5.43 -7.84
C GLY A 261 -17.86 -5.90 -9.11
N THR A 262 -17.27 -6.88 -9.78
CA THR A 262 -17.94 -7.56 -10.90
C THR A 262 -18.87 -8.68 -10.42
N LYS A 263 -19.71 -9.19 -11.33
CA LYS A 263 -20.57 -10.36 -11.05
C LYS A 263 -19.75 -11.59 -10.65
N TYR A 264 -18.55 -11.75 -11.20
CA TYR A 264 -17.70 -12.92 -10.99
C TYR A 264 -16.64 -12.73 -9.90
N GLY A 265 -16.41 -11.49 -9.45
CA GLY A 265 -15.44 -11.15 -8.42
C GLY A 265 -15.52 -12.04 -7.17
N PRO A 266 -16.71 -12.23 -6.55
CA PRO A 266 -16.83 -13.10 -5.38
C PRO A 266 -16.43 -14.56 -5.64
N TYR A 267 -16.71 -15.10 -6.83
CA TYR A 267 -16.31 -16.47 -7.17
C TYR A 267 -14.80 -16.58 -7.40
N LEU A 268 -14.19 -15.55 -7.98
CA LEU A 268 -12.75 -15.48 -8.19
C LEU A 268 -12.01 -15.39 -6.84
N ASP A 269 -12.54 -14.61 -5.92
CA ASP A 269 -12.10 -14.48 -4.53
C ASP A 269 -12.13 -15.84 -3.81
N ASP A 270 -13.28 -16.52 -3.83
CA ASP A 270 -13.43 -17.86 -3.22
C ASP A 270 -12.43 -18.90 -3.80
N ILE A 271 -12.17 -18.85 -5.12
CA ILE A 271 -11.19 -19.72 -5.77
C ILE A 271 -9.76 -19.36 -5.32
N ALA A 272 -9.43 -18.07 -5.27
CA ALA A 272 -8.13 -17.59 -4.83
C ALA A 272 -7.85 -18.01 -3.38
N ASP A 273 -8.82 -17.81 -2.50
CA ASP A 273 -8.77 -18.22 -1.10
C ASP A 273 -8.60 -19.71 -0.92
N PHE A 274 -9.31 -20.52 -1.70
CA PHE A 274 -9.15 -21.97 -1.64
C PHE A 274 -7.74 -22.41 -2.05
N VAL A 275 -7.15 -21.80 -3.08
CA VAL A 275 -5.78 -22.13 -3.51
C VAL A 275 -4.75 -21.65 -2.49
N SER A 276 -4.85 -20.40 -2.02
CA SER A 276 -3.87 -19.78 -1.13
C SER A 276 -3.94 -20.29 0.31
N PHE A 277 -5.15 -20.54 0.84
CA PHE A 277 -5.36 -20.90 2.25
C PHE A 277 -5.76 -22.35 2.47
N GLY A 278 -6.18 -23.06 1.42
CA GLY A 278 -6.47 -24.49 1.46
C GLY A 278 -5.35 -25.33 0.86
N LEU A 279 -5.18 -25.24 -0.47
CA LEU A 279 -4.26 -26.09 -1.22
C LEU A 279 -2.79 -25.86 -0.87
N ALA A 280 -2.33 -24.61 -0.82
CA ALA A 280 -0.93 -24.30 -0.56
C ALA A 280 -0.48 -24.77 0.85
N PRO A 281 -1.19 -24.49 1.96
CA PRO A 281 -0.81 -25.01 3.27
C PRO A 281 -0.90 -26.53 3.37
N ALA A 282 -1.87 -27.16 2.71
CA ALA A 282 -1.97 -28.60 2.67
C ALA A 282 -0.79 -29.26 1.93
N TYR A 283 -0.33 -28.65 0.84
CA TYR A 283 0.87 -29.12 0.15
C TYR A 283 2.13 -28.94 1.00
N VAL A 284 2.21 -27.88 1.81
CA VAL A 284 3.25 -27.72 2.82
C VAL A 284 3.21 -28.87 3.84
N ILE A 285 2.03 -29.23 4.38
CA ILE A 285 1.88 -30.39 5.29
C ILE A 285 2.45 -31.67 4.65
N ILE A 286 2.11 -31.94 3.38
CA ILE A 286 2.60 -33.12 2.67
C ILE A 286 4.13 -33.11 2.58
N GLN A 287 4.70 -31.98 2.16
CA GLN A 287 6.14 -31.85 1.93
C GLN A 287 6.97 -31.71 3.21
N SER A 288 6.36 -31.33 4.34
CA SER A 288 6.99 -31.40 5.67
C SER A 288 7.26 -32.85 6.11
N GLY A 289 6.70 -33.84 5.42
CA GLY A 289 6.92 -35.27 5.67
C GLY A 289 5.96 -35.86 6.71
N GLY A 290 6.19 -37.12 7.08
CA GLY A 290 5.34 -37.88 8.00
C GLY A 290 4.47 -38.92 7.30
N LYS A 291 4.28 -40.09 7.94
CA LYS A 291 3.64 -41.27 7.32
C LYS A 291 2.19 -41.01 6.86
N PHE A 292 1.47 -40.13 7.55
CA PHE A 292 0.07 -39.84 7.31
C PHE A 292 -0.18 -38.37 6.92
N SER A 293 0.86 -37.64 6.47
CA SER A 293 0.74 -36.21 6.13
C SER A 293 -0.31 -35.95 5.04
N TRP A 294 -0.41 -36.84 4.05
CA TRP A 294 -1.40 -36.77 2.98
C TRP A 294 -2.85 -36.81 3.50
N LEU A 295 -3.11 -37.61 4.55
CA LEU A 295 -4.44 -37.73 5.14
C LEU A 295 -4.82 -36.43 5.85
N PHE A 296 -3.91 -35.90 6.68
CA PHE A 296 -4.15 -34.64 7.41
C PHE A 296 -4.23 -33.42 6.48
N ALA A 297 -3.44 -33.42 5.40
CA ALA A 297 -3.56 -32.43 4.33
C ALA A 297 -4.94 -32.50 3.65
N ALA A 298 -5.44 -33.70 3.35
CA ALA A 298 -6.79 -33.88 2.78
C ALA A 298 -7.89 -33.39 3.74
N VAL A 299 -7.80 -33.73 5.03
CA VAL A 299 -8.73 -33.23 6.07
C VAL A 299 -8.70 -31.71 6.13
N PHE A 300 -7.52 -31.09 6.09
CA PHE A 300 -7.37 -29.65 6.12
C PHE A 300 -8.01 -28.98 4.88
N ILE A 301 -7.74 -29.49 3.67
CA ILE A 301 -8.34 -28.98 2.42
C ILE A 301 -9.87 -29.06 2.47
N ILE A 302 -10.41 -30.22 2.86
CA ILE A 302 -11.87 -30.42 2.96
C ILE A 302 -12.47 -29.47 3.98
N GLY A 303 -11.80 -29.26 5.12
CA GLY A 303 -12.21 -28.31 6.15
C GLY A 303 -12.27 -26.87 5.64
N VAL A 304 -11.24 -26.42 4.92
CA VAL A 304 -11.23 -25.08 4.29
C VAL A 304 -12.34 -24.95 3.26
N ALA A 305 -12.50 -25.95 2.37
CA ALA A 305 -13.57 -25.96 1.36
C ALA A 305 -14.97 -25.86 2.00
N TYR A 306 -15.25 -26.71 3.00
CA TYR A 306 -16.52 -26.68 3.72
C TYR A 306 -16.78 -25.31 4.34
N ARG A 307 -15.75 -24.73 4.98
CA ARG A 307 -15.86 -23.43 5.62
C ARG A 307 -16.14 -22.32 4.61
N LEU A 308 -15.50 -22.33 3.44
CA LEU A 308 -15.73 -21.32 2.39
C LEU A 308 -17.17 -21.41 1.89
N ILE A 309 -17.63 -22.63 1.59
CA ILE A 309 -19.02 -22.87 1.17
C ILE A 309 -20.00 -22.41 2.24
N ARG A 310 -19.79 -22.78 3.51
CA ARG A 310 -20.64 -22.37 4.64
C ARG A 310 -20.67 -20.84 4.78
N PHE A 311 -19.52 -20.18 4.62
CA PHE A 311 -19.44 -18.73 4.71
C PHE A 311 -20.29 -18.04 3.63
N VAL A 312 -20.15 -18.48 2.38
CA VAL A 312 -20.87 -17.91 1.23
C VAL A 312 -22.37 -18.19 1.29
N THR A 313 -22.76 -19.41 1.66
CA THR A 313 -24.16 -19.87 1.60
C THR A 313 -24.98 -19.49 2.82
N ILE A 314 -24.37 -19.48 4.01
CA ILE A 314 -25.08 -19.32 5.28
C ILE A 314 -24.66 -18.03 5.96
N ASP A 315 -23.39 -17.90 6.34
CA ASP A 315 -22.98 -16.82 7.27
C ASP A 315 -23.08 -15.42 6.63
N LYS A 316 -22.98 -15.28 5.30
CA LYS A 316 -23.17 -14.00 4.59
C LYS A 316 -24.62 -13.49 4.58
N HIS A 317 -25.60 -14.37 4.75
CA HIS A 317 -27.03 -14.04 4.71
C HIS A 317 -27.68 -13.97 6.10
N ARG A 318 -26.90 -14.24 7.16
CA ARG A 318 -27.37 -14.23 8.53
C ARG A 318 -27.53 -12.81 9.06
N THR A 319 -28.70 -12.52 9.62
CA THR A 319 -29.03 -11.25 10.28
C THR A 319 -28.88 -11.31 11.81
N ASP A 320 -28.59 -12.50 12.36
CA ASP A 320 -28.44 -12.75 13.80
C ASP A 320 -27.03 -12.45 14.33
N LEU A 321 -26.06 -12.16 13.45
CA LEU A 321 -24.69 -11.81 13.82
C LEU A 321 -24.47 -10.29 13.70
N PRO A 322 -23.82 -9.65 14.69
CA PRO A 322 -23.41 -8.25 14.55
C PRO A 322 -22.46 -8.10 13.36
N GLU A 323 -22.58 -6.99 12.63
CA GLU A 323 -21.80 -6.74 11.42
C GLU A 323 -20.30 -6.95 11.66
N GLY A 324 -19.69 -7.83 10.86
CA GLY A 324 -18.26 -8.11 10.91
C GLY A 324 -17.82 -9.18 11.91
N VAL A 325 -18.74 -9.93 12.53
CA VAL A 325 -18.42 -11.13 13.31
C VAL A 325 -18.71 -12.38 12.49
N PHE A 326 -17.76 -13.32 12.45
CA PHE A 326 -17.94 -14.63 11.79
C PHE A 326 -18.07 -15.76 12.80
N ASN A 327 -18.71 -16.83 12.36
CA ASN A 327 -18.62 -18.13 13.02
C ASN A 327 -17.44 -18.92 12.45
N GLY A 328 -16.56 -19.40 13.32
CA GLY A 328 -15.34 -20.10 12.94
C GLY A 328 -14.16 -19.15 12.67
N LEU A 329 -12.95 -19.66 12.90
CA LEU A 329 -11.70 -18.92 12.66
C LEU A 329 -11.52 -18.66 11.16
N PRO A 330 -11.20 -17.45 10.66
CA PRO A 330 -10.90 -17.15 9.24
C PRO A 330 -9.88 -18.05 8.54
N SER A 331 -10.09 -18.38 7.25
CA SER A 331 -9.25 -19.31 6.48
C SER A 331 -7.82 -18.79 6.40
N PRO A 332 -7.61 -17.46 6.18
CA PRO A 332 -6.26 -16.91 6.21
C PRO A 332 -5.57 -17.15 7.58
N ALA A 333 -6.30 -16.96 8.69
CA ALA A 333 -5.76 -17.21 10.03
C ALA A 333 -5.48 -18.71 10.27
N GLY A 334 -6.39 -19.59 9.84
CA GLY A 334 -6.22 -21.05 9.92
C GLY A 334 -5.03 -21.56 9.10
N ALA A 335 -4.81 -21.00 7.92
CA ALA A 335 -3.64 -21.25 7.09
C ALA A 335 -2.35 -20.82 7.80
N LEU A 336 -2.28 -19.61 8.38
CA LEU A 336 -1.10 -19.14 9.10
C LEU A 336 -0.75 -20.01 10.32
N ILE A 337 -1.73 -20.58 11.02
CA ILE A 337 -1.46 -21.55 12.10
C ILE A 337 -0.68 -22.75 11.56
N VAL A 338 -1.15 -23.34 10.46
CA VAL A 338 -0.50 -24.50 9.84
C VAL A 338 0.86 -24.14 9.26
N LEU A 339 0.95 -23.04 8.52
CA LEU A 339 2.19 -22.60 7.90
C LEU A 339 3.26 -22.22 8.93
N GLY A 340 2.89 -21.49 9.99
CA GLY A 340 3.80 -21.17 11.09
C GLY A 340 4.26 -22.42 11.83
N ALA A 341 3.36 -23.37 12.07
CA ALA A 341 3.68 -24.66 12.69
C ALA A 341 4.64 -25.51 11.84
N ALA A 342 4.50 -25.47 10.51
CA ALA A 342 5.34 -26.24 9.59
C ALA A 342 6.82 -25.81 9.62
N LEU A 343 7.12 -24.60 10.09
CA LEU A 343 8.49 -24.10 10.24
C LEU A 343 9.12 -24.40 11.61
N VAL A 344 8.33 -24.85 12.58
CA VAL A 344 8.76 -24.97 13.99
C VAL A 344 8.66 -26.39 14.50
N PHE A 345 7.58 -27.09 14.16
CA PHE A 345 7.21 -28.34 14.80
C PHE A 345 7.48 -29.55 13.93
N THR A 346 7.62 -30.71 14.59
CA THR A 346 7.77 -31.99 13.92
C THR A 346 6.49 -32.40 13.17
N PRO A 347 6.56 -33.27 12.15
CA PRO A 347 5.40 -33.65 11.34
C PRO A 347 4.17 -34.17 12.13
N ASN A 348 4.41 -34.86 13.24
CA ASN A 348 3.33 -35.37 14.10
C ASN A 348 2.59 -34.23 14.81
N ILE A 349 3.33 -33.24 15.32
CA ILE A 349 2.75 -32.06 15.97
C ILE A 349 2.06 -31.17 14.91
N LEU A 350 2.68 -30.99 13.74
CA LEU A 350 2.07 -30.26 12.62
C LEU A 350 0.71 -30.86 12.24
N SER A 351 0.61 -32.18 12.18
CA SER A 351 -0.65 -32.88 11.89
C SER A 351 -1.72 -32.58 12.95
N ALA A 352 -1.37 -32.61 14.24
CA ALA A 352 -2.27 -32.25 15.33
C ALA A 352 -2.71 -30.77 15.25
N VAL A 353 -1.78 -29.87 14.92
CA VAL A 353 -2.06 -28.44 14.72
C VAL A 353 -2.97 -28.21 13.51
N ALA A 354 -2.80 -28.95 12.43
CA ALA A 354 -3.67 -28.88 11.25
C ALA A 354 -5.12 -29.31 11.56
N ILE A 355 -5.30 -30.38 12.34
CA ILE A 355 -6.62 -30.79 12.83
C ILE A 355 -7.22 -29.71 13.73
N SER A 356 -6.46 -29.20 14.68
CA SER A 356 -6.91 -28.13 15.58
C SER A 356 -7.35 -26.88 14.81
N SER A 357 -6.55 -26.44 13.84
CA SER A 357 -6.88 -25.34 12.93
C SER A 357 -8.19 -25.62 12.16
N THR A 358 -8.34 -26.84 11.62
CA THR A 358 -9.55 -27.27 10.92
C THR A 358 -10.79 -27.21 11.81
N VAL A 359 -10.70 -27.75 13.03
CA VAL A 359 -11.79 -27.71 14.02
C VAL A 359 -12.16 -26.27 14.35
N LEU A 360 -11.19 -25.38 14.56
CA LEU A 360 -11.44 -23.96 14.82
C LEU A 360 -12.15 -23.28 13.65
N MET A 361 -11.77 -23.58 12.40
CA MET A 361 -12.40 -23.03 11.20
C MET A 361 -13.86 -23.50 11.02
N VAL A 362 -14.14 -24.77 11.33
CA VAL A 362 -15.48 -25.38 11.17
C VAL A 362 -16.40 -25.10 12.38
N SER A 363 -15.83 -24.72 13.53
CA SER A 363 -16.58 -24.47 14.76
C SER A 363 -17.61 -23.33 14.67
N HIS A 364 -18.46 -23.22 15.69
CA HIS A 364 -19.37 -22.08 15.89
C HIS A 364 -18.77 -21.00 16.81
N ILE A 365 -17.47 -21.03 17.06
CA ILE A 365 -16.80 -20.01 17.90
C ILE A 365 -16.77 -18.69 17.13
N ARG A 366 -17.22 -17.61 17.76
CA ARG A 366 -17.28 -16.30 17.12
C ARG A 366 -15.90 -15.63 17.08
N PHE A 367 -15.55 -15.07 15.94
CA PHE A 367 -14.32 -14.29 15.73
C PHE A 367 -14.62 -12.97 15.04
N ALA A 368 -13.96 -11.89 15.48
CA ALA A 368 -14.08 -10.59 14.84
C ALA A 368 -13.30 -10.52 13.52
N HIS A 369 -13.90 -9.93 12.48
CA HIS A 369 -13.22 -9.65 11.23
C HIS A 369 -12.10 -8.64 11.43
N PHE A 370 -10.90 -9.02 11.01
CA PHE A 370 -9.70 -8.20 11.15
C PHE A 370 -9.87 -6.84 10.44
N GLY A 371 -10.25 -6.82 9.17
CA GLY A 371 -10.30 -5.59 8.38
C GLY A 371 -11.46 -4.63 8.72
N ARG A 372 -12.60 -5.16 9.17
CA ARG A 372 -13.84 -4.38 9.38
C ARG A 372 -13.99 -3.88 10.80
N ILE A 373 -13.62 -4.69 11.79
CA ILE A 373 -13.76 -4.32 13.21
C ILE A 373 -12.42 -3.86 13.77
N ILE A 374 -11.40 -4.74 13.76
CA ILE A 374 -10.13 -4.50 14.46
C ILE A 374 -9.41 -3.30 13.84
N LEU A 375 -9.22 -3.32 12.52
CA LEU A 375 -8.46 -2.29 11.82
C LEU A 375 -9.12 -0.89 11.87
N ARG A 376 -10.45 -0.80 12.02
CA ARG A 376 -11.15 0.50 12.18
C ARG A 376 -10.99 1.09 13.58
N LYS A 377 -10.78 0.25 14.61
CA LYS A 377 -10.57 0.69 16.00
C LYS A 377 -9.13 1.12 16.29
N ILE A 378 -8.16 0.67 15.49
CA ILE A 378 -6.74 1.01 15.67
C ILE A 378 -6.48 2.44 15.16
N PRO A 379 -5.93 3.35 16.01
CA PRO A 379 -5.48 4.66 15.56
C PRO A 379 -4.45 4.55 14.44
N ARG A 380 -4.58 5.40 13.41
CA ARG A 380 -3.65 5.43 12.26
C ARG A 380 -2.15 5.40 12.64
N PRO A 381 -1.64 6.16 13.62
CA PRO A 381 -0.22 6.09 13.97
C PRO A 381 0.18 4.71 14.51
N ILE A 382 -0.66 4.09 15.35
CA ILE A 382 -0.41 2.76 15.91
C ILE A 382 -0.38 1.72 14.79
N PHE A 383 -1.31 1.80 13.83
CA PHE A 383 -1.32 0.91 12.67
C PHE A 383 0.00 0.97 11.89
N PHE A 384 0.47 2.17 11.56
CA PHE A 384 1.75 2.34 10.84
C PHE A 384 2.95 1.83 11.66
N THR A 385 2.97 2.05 12.97
CA THR A 385 4.04 1.50 13.83
C THR A 385 4.02 -0.03 13.87
N VAL A 386 2.85 -0.65 13.96
CA VAL A 386 2.72 -2.11 13.95
C VAL A 386 3.19 -2.68 12.62
N CYS A 387 2.75 -2.12 11.50
CA CYS A 387 3.23 -2.53 10.17
C CYS A 387 4.76 -2.39 10.04
N ALA A 388 5.33 -1.27 10.48
CA ALA A 388 6.78 -1.06 10.46
C ALA A 388 7.53 -2.10 11.31
N THR A 389 7.04 -2.39 12.52
CA THR A 389 7.65 -3.41 13.39
C THR A 389 7.59 -4.81 12.78
N ILE A 390 6.49 -5.19 12.12
CA ILE A 390 6.36 -6.48 11.44
C ILE A 390 7.36 -6.57 10.28
N VAL A 391 7.48 -5.53 9.46
CA VAL A 391 8.43 -5.49 8.35
C VAL A 391 9.87 -5.61 8.85
N VAL A 392 10.22 -4.87 9.91
CA VAL A 392 11.56 -4.96 10.53
C VAL A 392 11.81 -6.35 11.11
N ALA A 393 10.83 -6.94 11.81
CA ALA A 393 10.95 -8.28 12.37
C ALA A 393 11.18 -9.33 11.27
N ILE A 394 10.41 -9.27 10.18
CA ILE A 394 10.59 -10.13 9.01
C ILE A 394 11.99 -9.91 8.40
N ALA A 395 12.42 -8.67 8.20
CA ALA A 395 13.74 -8.36 7.63
C ALA A 395 14.89 -8.91 8.50
N ILE A 396 14.79 -8.80 9.83
CA ILE A 396 15.75 -9.37 10.77
C ILE A 396 15.77 -10.89 10.65
N VAL A 397 14.60 -11.54 10.62
CA VAL A 397 14.48 -13.00 10.47
C VAL A 397 15.11 -13.51 9.18
N PHE A 398 14.87 -12.81 8.05
CA PHE A 398 15.50 -13.16 6.78
C PHE A 398 17.02 -12.94 6.80
N LYS A 399 17.49 -11.90 7.51
CA LYS A 399 18.93 -11.64 7.68
C LYS A 399 19.61 -12.67 8.57
N THR A 400 18.98 -13.10 9.65
CA THR A 400 19.52 -14.14 10.56
C THR A 400 19.38 -15.55 9.99
N LYS A 401 18.61 -15.72 8.90
CA LYS A 401 18.32 -17.01 8.26
C LYS A 401 17.72 -18.05 9.23
N ASN A 402 17.11 -17.59 10.33
CA ASN A 402 16.52 -18.46 11.32
C ASN A 402 15.04 -18.72 10.99
N VAL A 403 14.75 -19.90 10.44
CA VAL A 403 13.42 -20.28 9.96
C VAL A 403 12.44 -20.55 11.11
N GLU A 404 12.91 -21.07 12.24
CA GLU A 404 12.05 -21.31 13.42
C GLU A 404 11.56 -20.00 14.03
N MET A 405 12.44 -19.00 14.13
CA MET A 405 12.06 -17.66 14.58
C MET A 405 10.97 -17.06 13.69
N TYR A 406 11.02 -17.34 12.38
CA TYR A 406 9.97 -16.92 11.46
C TYR A 406 8.63 -17.58 11.78
N GLY A 407 8.63 -18.89 12.02
CA GLY A 407 7.44 -19.64 12.38
C GLY A 407 6.83 -19.17 13.71
N TYR A 408 7.65 -18.93 14.74
CA TYR A 408 7.18 -18.36 16.02
C TYR A 408 6.59 -16.96 15.86
N LEU A 409 7.19 -16.11 15.00
CA LEU A 409 6.64 -14.80 14.68
C LEU A 409 5.21 -14.93 14.09
N ILE A 410 5.03 -15.83 13.12
CA ILE A 410 3.73 -16.08 12.49
C ILE A 410 2.73 -16.60 13.53
N LEU A 411 3.08 -17.63 14.30
CA LEU A 411 2.20 -18.20 15.32
C LEU A 411 1.80 -17.17 16.38
N SER A 412 2.75 -16.37 16.88
CA SER A 412 2.48 -15.31 17.86
C SER A 412 1.53 -14.24 17.30
N SER A 413 1.67 -13.90 16.01
CA SER A 413 0.79 -12.93 15.34
C SER A 413 -0.67 -13.44 15.26
N VAL A 414 -0.87 -14.74 14.99
CA VAL A 414 -2.21 -15.33 14.93
C VAL A 414 -2.82 -15.45 16.32
N ILE A 415 -2.04 -15.85 17.33
CA ILE A 415 -2.51 -15.88 18.73
C ILE A 415 -2.94 -14.48 19.18
N PHE A 416 -2.16 -13.45 18.85
CA PHE A 416 -2.52 -12.07 19.13
C PHE A 416 -3.81 -11.67 18.42
N TYR A 417 -3.96 -12.03 17.14
CA TYR A 417 -5.20 -11.81 16.38
C TYR A 417 -6.41 -12.49 17.06
N MET A 418 -6.31 -13.76 17.44
CA MET A 418 -7.39 -14.49 18.09
C MET A 418 -7.78 -13.87 19.45
N ALA A 419 -6.78 -13.47 20.25
CA ALA A 419 -7.00 -12.84 21.55
C ALA A 419 -7.62 -11.44 21.43
N ALA A 420 -7.09 -10.60 20.54
CA ALA A 420 -7.61 -9.27 20.26
C ALA A 420 -9.01 -9.32 19.63
N GLY A 421 -9.21 -10.26 18.71
CA GLY A 421 -10.50 -10.51 18.05
C GLY A 421 -11.58 -10.85 19.05
N ARG A 422 -11.31 -11.74 20.02
CA ARG A 422 -12.28 -12.13 21.05
C ARG A 422 -12.68 -10.98 21.96
N LYS A 423 -11.75 -10.09 22.33
CA LYS A 423 -12.04 -8.87 23.10
C LYS A 423 -12.86 -7.83 22.31
N CYS A 424 -12.81 -7.88 20.99
CA CYS A 424 -13.49 -6.91 20.12
C CYS A 424 -14.92 -7.30 19.76
N ILE A 425 -15.37 -8.50 20.11
CA ILE A 425 -16.74 -8.98 19.87
C ILE A 425 -17.68 -8.22 20.83
N PRO A 426 -18.74 -7.56 20.34
CA PRO A 426 -19.74 -6.97 21.21
C PRO A 426 -20.36 -8.06 22.10
N PRO A 427 -20.61 -7.81 23.39
CA PRO A 427 -21.35 -8.78 24.21
C PRO A 427 -22.70 -9.08 23.55
N ASP A 428 -23.13 -10.34 23.60
CA ASP A 428 -24.48 -10.69 23.16
C ASP A 428 -25.47 -9.84 23.93
N ASN A 429 -26.33 -9.10 23.23
CA ASN A 429 -27.55 -8.56 23.81
C ASN A 429 -28.48 -9.75 24.12
N GLN A 430 -28.18 -10.49 25.19
CA GLN A 430 -29.16 -11.32 25.87
C GLN A 430 -30.11 -10.37 26.60
N ASN A 431 -31.12 -9.86 25.88
CA ASN A 431 -32.38 -9.36 26.42
C ASN A 431 -33.30 -9.02 25.23
N SER A 432 -34.03 -10.02 24.76
CA SER A 432 -35.35 -9.88 24.15
C SER A 432 -36.10 -11.19 24.28
#